data_AF-A0A382XVC8-F1
#
_entry.id   AF-A0A382XVC8-F1
#
_cell.length_a   1.000
_cell.length_b   1.000
_cell.length_c   1.000
_cell.angle_alpha   90.00
_cell.angle_beta   90.00
_cell.angle_gamma   90.00
#
_symmetry.space_group_name_H-M   'P 1'
#
loop_
_entity.id
_entity.type
_entity.pdbx_description
1 polymer ?
#
loop_
_entity_poly.entity_id
_entity_poly.type
_entity_poly.pdbx_seq_one_letter_code
_entity_poly.pdbx_strand_id
1 'polypeptide(L)'
;LYTWDLEKGVERRLTSDGSDTLLNGTLSWVYWEEVFARRDLGYWWSEDSTALAYLRTDESAVTEMIYQGFEPNIPALTRQRYPKTGGVNPTVRLGVLELASGETTWVDLSKHEHEYIVRVKWLNDSRRLAVQTMDRPQARLDLFFVDREEGKPTHILTERDKGWVNIHDDLYFLEKSERFLWASERSGYMHLYLYDLSGKLLGPVTSGEWAIRSAAGAVSWLRQAVHSIDEEGGWVYFTSIRKSSIEKQLYRVRLDGSGLERLTKKAG
;
A
#
# COMPACT_ATOMS: atom_id res chain seq x y z
N LEU A 1 4.23 -6.76 19.04
CA LEU A 1 2.91 -7.00 18.42
C LEU A 1 2.08 -7.89 19.33
N TYR A 2 0.82 -7.54 19.54
CA TYR A 2 -0.09 -8.20 20.49
C TYR A 2 -1.49 -8.31 19.88
N THR A 3 -2.28 -9.27 20.36
CA THR A 3 -3.73 -9.33 20.12
C THR A 3 -4.47 -9.26 21.45
N TRP A 4 -5.69 -8.74 21.40
CA TRP A 4 -6.58 -8.66 22.55
C TRP A 4 -7.89 -9.37 22.23
N ASP A 5 -8.23 -10.41 22.99
CA ASP A 5 -9.53 -11.08 22.91
C ASP A 5 -10.54 -10.28 23.75
N LEU A 6 -11.51 -9.65 23.07
CA LEU A 6 -12.50 -8.78 23.70
C LEU A 6 -13.47 -9.54 24.63
N GLU A 7 -13.81 -10.79 24.31
CA GLU A 7 -14.75 -11.59 25.09
C GLU A 7 -14.08 -12.16 26.34
N LYS A 8 -12.85 -12.67 26.18
CA LYS A 8 -12.09 -13.25 27.30
C LYS A 8 -11.36 -12.21 28.13
N GLY A 9 -11.15 -11.01 27.60
CA GLY A 9 -10.34 -9.96 28.22
C GLY A 9 -8.88 -10.37 28.38
N VAL A 10 -8.33 -11.12 27.41
CA VAL A 10 -6.98 -11.68 27.48
C VAL A 10 -6.11 -11.08 26.37
N GLU A 11 -4.94 -10.58 26.77
CA GLU A 11 -3.88 -10.18 25.85
C GLU A 11 -2.98 -11.38 25.50
N ARG A 12 -2.63 -11.51 24.21
CA ARG A 12 -1.62 -12.45 23.74
C ARG A 12 -0.52 -11.72 23.01
N ARG A 13 0.72 -11.92 23.44
CA ARG A 13 1.91 -11.46 22.71
C ARG A 13 2.13 -12.31 21.47
N LEU A 14 2.28 -11.66 20.31
CA LEU A 14 2.52 -12.31 19.03
C LEU A 14 4.00 -12.30 18.62
N THR A 15 4.75 -11.24 18.95
CA THR A 15 6.19 -11.14 18.63
C THR A 15 7.01 -10.81 19.88
N SER A 16 8.20 -11.40 19.99
CA SER A 16 9.05 -11.31 21.18
C SER A 16 10.41 -10.64 20.99
N ASP A 17 10.86 -10.45 19.75
CA ASP A 17 12.20 -9.98 19.40
C ASP A 17 12.32 -8.46 19.18
N GLY A 18 11.22 -7.71 19.35
CA GLY A 18 11.23 -6.25 19.19
C GLY A 18 12.21 -5.56 20.15
N SER A 19 12.85 -4.50 19.65
CA SER A 19 13.85 -3.70 20.37
C SER A 19 13.76 -2.23 19.94
N ASP A 20 14.63 -1.37 20.48
CA ASP A 20 14.73 0.04 20.09
C ASP A 20 15.00 0.26 18.58
N THR A 21 15.52 -0.75 17.88
CA THR A 21 15.83 -0.67 16.45
C THR A 21 15.11 -1.73 15.63
N LEU A 22 14.43 -2.69 16.27
CA LEU A 22 13.71 -3.76 15.58
C LEU A 22 12.21 -3.63 15.84
N LEU A 23 11.50 -3.18 14.82
CA LEU A 23 10.10 -2.81 14.92
C LEU A 23 9.23 -3.87 14.24
N ASN A 24 8.27 -4.44 14.96
CA ASN A 24 7.36 -5.47 14.46
C ASN A 24 5.92 -4.95 14.45
N GLY A 25 5.33 -4.80 13.26
CA GLY A 25 3.96 -4.32 13.11
C GLY A 25 3.78 -2.83 13.40
N THR A 26 4.87 -2.07 13.49
CA THR A 26 4.91 -0.60 13.58
C THR A 26 6.02 -0.10 12.66
N LEU A 27 5.98 1.16 12.29
CA LEU A 27 6.78 1.71 11.20
C LEU A 27 7.96 2.53 11.71
N SER A 28 9.12 2.33 11.07
CA SER A 28 10.26 3.26 11.17
C SER A 28 9.91 4.63 10.59
N TRP A 29 10.71 5.66 10.89
CA TRP A 29 10.38 7.04 10.55
C TRP A 29 10.06 7.26 9.06
N VAL A 30 10.92 6.77 8.14
CA VAL A 30 10.71 6.97 6.69
C VAL A 30 9.49 6.20 6.17
N TYR A 31 9.20 5.04 6.77
CA TYR A 31 8.01 4.27 6.46
C TYR A 31 6.75 5.00 6.92
N TRP A 32 6.75 5.48 8.17
CA TRP A 32 5.64 6.23 8.73
C TRP A 32 5.41 7.53 7.96
N GLU A 33 6.44 8.36 7.77
CA GLU A 33 6.32 9.69 7.17
C GLU A 33 6.04 9.62 5.66
N GLU A 34 6.87 8.91 4.89
CA GLU A 34 6.89 9.02 3.42
C GLU A 34 6.12 7.89 2.72
N VAL A 35 6.21 6.65 3.22
CA VAL A 35 5.59 5.48 2.55
C VAL A 35 4.11 5.34 2.91
N PHE A 36 3.80 5.51 4.20
CA PHE A 36 2.47 5.34 4.78
C PHE A 36 1.84 6.67 5.24
N ALA A 37 2.40 7.80 4.82
CA ALA A 37 1.88 9.16 5.01
C ALA A 37 1.23 9.38 6.38
N ARG A 38 2.06 9.24 7.40
CA ARG A 38 1.82 9.41 8.84
C ARG A 38 0.76 8.49 9.44
N ARG A 39 0.53 7.32 8.85
CA ARG A 39 -0.30 6.26 9.43
C ARG A 39 0.62 5.13 9.85
N ASP A 40 0.56 4.77 11.13
CA ASP A 40 1.33 3.63 11.66
C ASP A 40 0.67 2.29 11.29
N LEU A 41 0.63 2.00 9.99
CA LEU A 41 0.01 0.80 9.42
C LEU A 41 1.11 -0.21 9.08
N GLY A 42 1.60 -0.91 10.10
CA GLY A 42 2.62 -1.95 9.97
C GLY A 42 2.09 -3.38 9.88
N TYR A 43 0.76 -3.60 9.93
CA TYR A 43 0.13 -4.93 9.92
C TYR A 43 -1.24 -4.96 9.25
N TRP A 44 -1.66 -6.15 8.80
CA TRP A 44 -2.91 -6.42 8.08
C TRP A 44 -3.48 -7.79 8.44
N TRP A 45 -4.72 -7.81 8.92
CA TRP A 45 -5.48 -9.04 9.16
C TRP A 45 -5.89 -9.72 7.86
N SER A 46 -5.82 -11.04 7.80
CA SER A 46 -6.45 -11.82 6.73
C SER A 46 -7.97 -11.67 6.79
N GLU A 47 -8.66 -11.83 5.66
CA GLU A 47 -10.13 -11.69 5.59
C GLU A 47 -10.83 -12.76 6.46
N ASP A 48 -10.24 -13.95 6.57
CA ASP A 48 -10.70 -15.03 7.47
C ASP A 48 -10.34 -14.82 8.96
N SER A 49 -9.61 -13.75 9.30
CA SER A 49 -9.14 -13.41 10.65
C SER A 49 -8.27 -14.48 11.33
N THR A 50 -7.68 -15.40 10.59
CA THR A 50 -6.81 -16.47 11.14
C THR A 50 -5.32 -16.14 11.10
N ALA A 51 -4.92 -15.15 10.30
CA ALA A 51 -3.54 -14.76 10.11
C ALA A 51 -3.35 -13.23 10.15
N LEU A 52 -2.13 -12.82 10.46
CA LEU A 52 -1.70 -11.42 10.52
C LEU A 52 -0.43 -11.23 9.70
N ALA A 53 -0.51 -10.47 8.62
CA ALA A 53 0.67 -9.99 7.91
C ALA A 53 1.24 -8.78 8.63
N TYR A 54 2.56 -8.69 8.75
CA TYR A 54 3.20 -7.54 9.39
C TYR A 54 4.57 -7.24 8.80
N LEU A 55 4.91 -5.96 8.75
CA LEU A 55 6.27 -5.52 8.46
C LEU A 55 7.14 -5.67 9.71
N ARG A 56 8.35 -6.15 9.49
CA ARG A 56 9.45 -6.03 10.43
C ARG A 56 10.51 -5.13 9.81
N THR A 57 10.83 -4.03 10.48
CA THR A 57 11.92 -3.14 10.06
C THR A 57 13.07 -3.19 11.05
N ASP A 58 14.30 -3.13 10.55
CA ASP A 58 15.52 -2.99 11.33
C ASP A 58 16.20 -1.67 10.95
N GLU A 59 16.18 -0.73 11.88
CA GLU A 59 16.77 0.61 11.74
C GLU A 59 18.11 0.79 12.46
N SER A 60 18.76 -0.31 12.88
CA SER A 60 20.05 -0.26 13.60
C SER A 60 21.17 0.40 12.80
N ALA A 61 21.16 0.22 11.47
CA ALA A 61 22.12 0.82 10.54
C ALA A 61 21.77 2.27 10.14
N VAL A 62 20.57 2.75 10.50
CA VAL A 62 20.14 4.12 10.19
C VAL A 62 20.81 5.09 11.14
N THR A 63 21.26 6.23 10.61
CA THR A 63 21.91 7.27 11.42
C THR A 63 20.94 7.86 12.44
N GLU A 64 21.39 7.94 13.70
CA GLU A 64 20.66 8.67 14.74
C GLU A 64 20.96 10.16 14.64
N MET A 65 19.91 10.97 14.54
CA MET A 65 19.95 12.42 14.60
C MET A 65 19.39 12.90 15.94
N ILE A 66 19.93 14.00 16.46
CA ILE A 66 19.49 14.61 17.71
C ILE A 66 18.75 15.90 17.38
N TYR A 67 17.50 16.00 17.84
CA TYR A 67 16.66 17.18 17.72
C TYR A 67 16.48 17.80 19.11
N GLN A 68 16.73 19.09 19.23
CA GLN A 68 16.52 19.84 20.47
C GLN A 68 15.13 20.47 20.45
N GLY A 69 14.26 20.05 21.37
CA GLY A 69 12.99 20.70 21.66
C GLY A 69 13.15 21.76 22.74
N PHE A 70 12.35 22.83 22.67
CA PHE A 70 12.47 24.01 23.57
C PHE A 70 11.25 24.25 24.48
N GLU A 71 10.33 23.29 24.60
CA GLU A 71 9.09 23.48 25.38
C GLU A 71 9.20 23.02 26.85
N PRO A 72 8.83 23.84 27.86
CA PRO A 72 8.72 25.31 27.89
C PRO A 72 9.92 25.90 28.67
N ASN A 73 11.11 25.96 28.05
CA ASN A 73 12.41 26.45 28.58
C ASN A 73 13.40 25.39 29.10
N ILE A 74 12.98 24.13 29.29
CA ILE A 74 13.90 23.01 29.58
C ILE A 74 14.19 22.30 28.25
N PRO A 75 15.44 22.31 27.75
CA PRO A 75 15.74 21.62 26.51
C PRO A 75 15.48 20.12 26.64
N ALA A 76 14.66 19.57 25.76
CA ALA A 76 14.49 18.14 25.60
C ALA A 76 15.27 17.68 24.36
N LEU A 77 15.94 16.53 24.46
CA LEU A 77 16.63 15.92 23.33
C LEU A 77 15.82 14.74 22.81
N THR A 78 15.39 14.82 21.57
CA THR A 78 14.79 13.70 20.85
C THR A 78 15.85 13.07 19.97
N ARG A 79 16.09 11.79 20.16
CA ARG A 79 16.93 10.96 19.28
C ARG A 79 16.02 10.27 18.29
N GLN A 80 16.31 10.40 17.01
CA GLN A 80 15.51 9.82 15.94
C GLN A 80 16.43 9.22 14.90
N ARG A 81 16.18 7.96 14.56
CA ARG A 81 16.78 7.33 13.38
C ARG A 81 16.20 8.00 12.14
N TYR A 82 17.05 8.68 11.39
CA TYR A 82 16.65 9.51 10.26
C TYR A 82 17.52 9.17 9.04
N PRO A 83 16.98 8.46 8.04
CA PRO A 83 17.71 8.10 6.83
C PRO A 83 17.82 9.33 5.93
N LYS A 84 18.85 10.15 6.16
CA LYS A 84 19.15 11.29 5.29
C LYS A 84 19.42 10.79 3.87
N THR A 85 19.00 11.56 2.85
CA THR A 85 19.23 11.23 1.44
C THR A 85 20.67 10.79 1.17
N GLY A 86 20.82 9.66 0.48
CA GLY A 86 22.12 9.03 0.21
C GLY A 86 22.61 8.08 1.33
N GLY A 87 22.07 8.19 2.53
CA GLY A 87 22.36 7.29 3.67
C GLY A 87 21.62 5.96 3.60
N VAL A 88 21.81 5.12 4.61
CA VAL A 88 21.18 3.80 4.70
C VAL A 88 19.73 3.92 5.17
N ASN A 89 18.81 3.26 4.47
CA ASN A 89 17.43 3.08 4.90
C ASN A 89 17.32 1.88 5.87
N PRO A 90 16.27 1.82 6.69
CA PRO A 90 15.98 0.63 7.47
C PRO A 90 15.76 -0.56 6.54
N THR A 91 16.28 -1.73 6.91
CA THR A 91 15.94 -2.96 6.19
C THR A 91 14.52 -3.38 6.53
N VAL A 92 13.82 -4.02 5.60
CA VAL A 92 12.42 -4.41 5.74
C VAL A 92 12.22 -5.87 5.37
N ARG A 93 11.34 -6.56 6.10
CA ARG A 93 10.82 -7.88 5.73
C ARG A 93 9.32 -7.93 6.00
N LEU A 94 8.61 -8.74 5.22
CA LEU A 94 7.20 -9.06 5.45
C LEU A 94 7.09 -10.47 6.04
N GLY A 95 6.39 -10.59 7.17
CA GLY A 95 6.04 -11.86 7.78
C GLY A 95 4.53 -12.08 7.77
N VAL A 96 4.10 -13.33 7.69
CA VAL A 96 2.71 -13.75 7.93
C VAL A 96 2.72 -14.62 9.18
N LEU A 97 2.02 -14.18 10.22
CA LEU A 97 1.85 -14.92 11.46
C LEU A 97 0.50 -15.64 11.47
N GLU A 98 0.53 -16.95 11.65
CA GLU A 98 -0.66 -17.78 11.86
C GLU A 98 -1.07 -17.72 13.33
N LEU A 99 -2.30 -17.30 13.65
CA LEU A 99 -2.71 -17.14 15.05
C LEU A 99 -2.75 -18.48 15.80
N ALA A 100 -3.13 -19.56 15.13
CA ALA A 100 -3.29 -20.87 15.75
C ALA A 100 -1.95 -21.40 16.29
N SER A 101 -0.89 -21.39 15.47
CA SER A 101 0.45 -21.86 15.86
C SER A 101 1.30 -20.77 16.53
N GLY A 102 1.06 -19.50 16.20
CA GLY A 102 1.96 -18.39 16.56
C GLY A 102 3.24 -18.34 15.72
N GLU A 103 3.35 -19.17 14.67
CA GLU A 103 4.51 -19.21 13.80
C GLU A 103 4.43 -18.12 12.74
N THR A 104 5.59 -17.58 12.35
CA THR A 104 5.70 -16.60 11.25
C THR A 104 6.37 -17.23 10.05
N THR A 105 5.68 -17.23 8.91
CA THR A 105 6.26 -17.46 7.58
C THR A 105 6.81 -16.15 7.04
N TRP A 106 8.08 -16.11 6.67
CA TRP A 106 8.70 -14.93 6.08
C TRP A 106 8.59 -14.96 4.55
N VAL A 107 8.18 -13.84 3.97
CA VAL A 107 8.14 -13.70 2.50
C VAL A 107 9.56 -13.64 1.94
N ASP A 108 9.86 -14.51 0.97
CA ASP A 108 11.18 -14.61 0.33
C ASP A 108 11.27 -13.70 -0.90
N LEU A 109 11.61 -12.44 -0.69
CA LEU A 109 11.92 -11.48 -1.76
C LEU A 109 13.42 -11.45 -2.11
N SER A 110 14.24 -12.41 -1.68
CA SER A 110 15.71 -12.37 -1.82
C SER A 110 16.19 -12.30 -3.28
N LYS A 111 15.40 -12.84 -4.22
CA LYS A 111 15.67 -12.82 -5.66
C LYS A 111 15.10 -11.59 -6.38
N HIS A 112 14.41 -10.71 -5.65
CA HIS A 112 13.73 -9.56 -6.17
C HIS A 112 14.29 -8.30 -5.49
N GLU A 113 15.26 -7.66 -6.13
CA GLU A 113 15.89 -6.45 -5.58
C GLU A 113 14.84 -5.34 -5.35
N HIS A 114 14.76 -4.87 -4.11
CA HIS A 114 13.88 -3.79 -3.69
C HIS A 114 14.52 -3.04 -2.51
N GLU A 115 14.15 -1.77 -2.36
CA GLU A 115 14.50 -0.94 -1.20
C GLU A 115 13.32 -0.84 -0.24
N TYR A 116 12.09 -0.84 -0.76
CA TYR A 116 10.88 -0.60 0.02
C TYR A 116 9.83 -1.68 -0.24
N ILE A 117 9.07 -2.01 0.81
CA ILE A 117 7.76 -2.68 0.71
C ILE A 117 6.72 -1.60 1.00
N VAL A 118 5.96 -1.21 -0.03
CA VAL A 118 5.15 0.01 0.02
C VAL A 118 3.67 -0.26 0.29
N ARG A 119 3.14 -1.42 -0.13
CA ARG A 119 1.77 -1.83 0.16
C ARG A 119 1.69 -3.33 0.35
N VAL A 120 0.81 -3.73 1.27
CA VAL A 120 0.44 -5.12 1.52
C VAL A 120 -1.08 -5.18 1.60
N LYS A 121 -1.69 -6.15 0.92
CA LYS A 121 -3.14 -6.36 0.92
C LYS A 121 -3.44 -7.84 0.75
N TRP A 122 -4.39 -8.36 1.52
CA TRP A 122 -4.86 -9.73 1.33
C TRP A 122 -5.70 -9.85 0.06
N LEU A 123 -5.58 -10.99 -0.62
CA LEU A 123 -6.54 -11.37 -1.65
C LEU A 123 -7.81 -11.94 -0.98
N ASN A 124 -8.91 -11.93 -1.71
CA ASN A 124 -10.22 -12.40 -1.23
C ASN A 124 -10.22 -13.88 -0.77
N ASP A 125 -9.22 -14.67 -1.20
CA ASP A 125 -9.08 -16.07 -0.81
C ASP A 125 -8.44 -16.29 0.57
N SER A 126 -7.98 -15.22 1.25
CA SER A 126 -7.21 -15.28 2.51
C SER A 126 -5.96 -16.16 2.47
N ARG A 127 -5.58 -16.68 1.31
CA ARG A 127 -4.42 -17.56 1.11
C ARG A 127 -3.23 -16.78 0.58
N ARG A 128 -3.49 -15.72 -0.19
CA ARG A 128 -2.45 -14.94 -0.86
C ARG A 128 -2.43 -13.50 -0.39
N LEU A 129 -1.25 -12.90 -0.44
CA LEU A 129 -1.02 -11.48 -0.23
C LEU A 129 -0.54 -10.82 -1.52
N ALA A 130 -1.11 -9.66 -1.82
CA ALA A 130 -0.56 -8.71 -2.76
C ALA A 130 0.50 -7.87 -2.05
N VAL A 131 1.72 -7.88 -2.59
CA VAL A 131 2.87 -7.16 -2.02
C VAL A 131 3.44 -6.25 -3.11
N GLN A 132 3.48 -4.95 -2.84
CA GLN A 132 4.10 -3.97 -3.72
C GLN A 132 5.47 -3.61 -3.18
N THR A 133 6.48 -3.66 -4.05
CA THR A 133 7.85 -3.27 -3.71
C THR A 133 8.35 -2.18 -4.63
N MET A 134 9.27 -1.36 -4.16
CA MET A 134 9.92 -0.33 -4.97
C MET A 134 11.43 -0.38 -4.87
N ASP A 135 12.09 -0.01 -5.96
CA ASP A 135 13.52 0.22 -5.96
C ASP A 135 13.89 1.54 -5.29
N ARG A 136 15.19 1.71 -4.99
CA ARG A 136 15.69 2.89 -4.26
C ARG A 136 15.45 4.22 -4.99
N PRO A 137 15.61 4.32 -6.33
CA PRO A 137 15.25 5.52 -7.09
C PRO A 137 13.74 5.79 -7.18
N GLN A 138 12.90 4.82 -6.77
CA GLN A 138 11.44 4.88 -6.90
C GLN A 138 10.95 4.94 -8.35
N ALA A 139 11.73 4.40 -9.28
CA ALA A 139 11.44 4.39 -10.72
C ALA A 139 10.83 3.06 -11.19
N ARG A 140 10.82 2.04 -10.33
CA ARG A 140 10.20 0.74 -10.56
C ARG A 140 9.35 0.34 -9.37
N LEU A 141 8.11 -0.06 -9.63
CA LEU A 141 7.23 -0.74 -8.68
C LEU A 141 6.90 -2.12 -9.21
N ASP A 142 7.11 -3.15 -8.39
CA ASP A 142 6.75 -4.53 -8.70
C ASP A 142 5.61 -5.00 -7.80
N LEU A 143 4.60 -5.65 -8.39
CA LEU A 143 3.50 -6.30 -7.68
C LEU A 143 3.73 -7.81 -7.67
N PHE A 144 3.68 -8.41 -6.48
CA PHE A 144 3.76 -9.85 -6.26
C PHE A 144 2.49 -10.38 -5.60
N PHE A 145 2.09 -11.60 -5.95
CA PHE A 145 1.21 -12.42 -5.11
C PHE A 145 2.04 -13.45 -4.36
N VAL A 146 1.84 -13.54 -3.06
CA VAL A 146 2.63 -14.36 -2.15
C VAL A 146 1.70 -15.35 -1.46
N ASP A 147 2.02 -16.64 -1.53
CA ASP A 147 1.31 -17.66 -0.73
C ASP A 147 1.70 -17.52 0.75
N ARG A 148 0.70 -17.49 1.64
CA ARG A 148 0.89 -17.19 3.05
C ARG A 148 1.61 -18.30 3.83
N GLU A 149 1.47 -19.55 3.39
CA GLU A 149 2.09 -20.71 4.03
C GLU A 149 3.55 -20.88 3.58
N GLU A 150 3.79 -20.72 2.27
CA GLU A 150 5.13 -20.93 1.68
C GLU A 150 6.01 -19.68 1.72
N GLY A 151 5.42 -18.48 1.81
CA GLY A 151 6.14 -17.20 1.71
C GLY A 151 6.72 -16.94 0.32
N LYS A 152 6.32 -17.71 -0.69
CA LYS A 152 6.89 -17.68 -2.03
C LYS A 152 6.21 -16.61 -2.91
N PRO A 153 6.95 -15.64 -3.46
CA PRO A 153 6.39 -14.64 -4.34
C PRO A 153 6.21 -15.16 -5.77
N THR A 154 5.12 -14.75 -6.39
CA THR A 154 4.85 -14.83 -7.83
C THR A 154 4.75 -13.41 -8.36
N HIS A 155 5.61 -13.03 -9.30
CA HIS A 155 5.57 -11.71 -9.93
C HIS A 155 4.33 -11.58 -10.82
N ILE A 156 3.62 -10.46 -10.71
CA ILE A 156 2.34 -10.21 -11.39
C ILE A 156 2.49 -9.12 -12.46
N LEU A 157 3.06 -7.96 -12.09
CA LEU A 157 3.31 -6.87 -13.02
C LEU A 157 4.38 -5.92 -12.49
N THR A 158 4.89 -5.08 -13.40
CA THR A 158 5.84 -4.01 -13.10
C THR A 158 5.31 -2.69 -13.66
N GLU A 159 5.35 -1.64 -12.84
CA GLU A 159 5.23 -0.24 -13.28
C GLU A 159 6.64 0.37 -13.38
N ARG A 160 6.87 1.20 -14.40
CA ARG A 160 8.13 1.92 -14.61
C ARG A 160 7.85 3.34 -15.07
N ASP A 161 8.63 4.27 -14.58
CA ASP A 161 8.63 5.66 -15.05
C ASP A 161 10.06 6.20 -15.16
N LYS A 162 10.27 7.23 -15.99
CA LYS A 162 11.59 7.86 -16.15
C LYS A 162 11.94 8.81 -14.99
N GLY A 163 10.93 9.38 -14.35
CA GLY A 163 11.04 10.19 -13.14
C GLY A 163 10.85 9.33 -11.92
N TRP A 164 9.59 9.03 -11.60
CA TRP A 164 9.21 8.22 -10.43
C TRP A 164 7.84 7.58 -10.63
N VAL A 165 7.60 6.45 -9.95
CA VAL A 165 6.30 5.79 -9.88
C VAL A 165 5.57 6.30 -8.64
N ASN A 166 4.38 6.89 -8.82
CA ASN A 166 3.56 7.32 -7.70
C ASN A 166 2.89 6.11 -7.01
N ILE A 167 3.11 5.96 -5.69
CA ILE A 167 2.42 4.96 -4.88
C ILE A 167 0.95 5.37 -4.71
N HIS A 168 0.03 4.41 -4.83
CA HIS A 168 -1.40 4.59 -4.60
C HIS A 168 -1.99 3.41 -3.80
N ASP A 169 -3.24 3.59 -3.39
CA ASP A 169 -4.04 2.64 -2.63
C ASP A 169 -5.13 2.00 -3.53
N ASP A 170 -5.21 2.41 -4.80
CA ASP A 170 -6.16 1.89 -5.80
C ASP A 170 -5.74 0.50 -6.36
N LEU A 171 -5.83 -0.52 -5.50
CA LEU A 171 -5.76 -1.95 -5.85
C LEU A 171 -6.98 -2.66 -5.26
N TYR A 172 -7.84 -3.23 -6.11
CA TYR A 172 -9.09 -3.86 -5.69
C TYR A 172 -9.27 -5.24 -6.32
N PHE A 173 -9.39 -6.28 -5.50
CA PHE A 173 -9.75 -7.62 -5.94
C PHE A 173 -11.27 -7.71 -6.04
N LEU A 174 -11.77 -8.13 -7.20
CA LEU A 174 -13.21 -8.31 -7.41
C LEU A 174 -13.67 -9.59 -6.71
N GLU A 175 -14.75 -9.53 -5.95
CA GLU A 175 -15.29 -10.65 -5.17
C GLU A 175 -16.01 -11.67 -6.05
N LYS A 176 -16.66 -11.21 -7.13
CA LYS A 176 -17.48 -12.07 -8.01
C LYS A 176 -16.70 -12.57 -9.24
N SER A 177 -15.40 -12.28 -9.35
CA SER A 177 -14.57 -12.75 -10.47
C SER A 177 -13.08 -12.83 -10.12
N GLU A 178 -12.31 -13.65 -10.84
CA GLU A 178 -10.84 -13.73 -10.71
C GLU A 178 -10.12 -12.56 -11.40
N ARG A 179 -10.47 -11.34 -11.01
CA ARG A 179 -9.97 -10.10 -11.60
C ARG A 179 -9.63 -9.07 -10.54
N PHE A 180 -8.78 -8.12 -10.90
CA PHE A 180 -8.49 -6.98 -10.06
C PHE A 180 -8.36 -5.68 -10.86
N LEU A 181 -8.69 -4.57 -10.20
CA LEU A 181 -8.42 -3.22 -10.68
C LEU A 181 -7.07 -2.74 -10.16
N TRP A 182 -6.34 -2.08 -11.05
CA TRP A 182 -5.03 -1.50 -10.80
C TRP A 182 -4.95 -0.11 -11.41
N ALA A 183 -4.48 0.88 -10.64
CA ALA A 183 -4.18 2.20 -11.17
C ALA A 183 -2.76 2.25 -11.75
N SER A 184 -2.56 2.96 -12.86
CA SER A 184 -1.25 3.13 -13.48
C SER A 184 -1.17 4.44 -14.26
N GLU A 185 0.03 5.03 -14.28
CA GLU A 185 0.37 6.21 -15.09
C GLU A 185 1.00 5.86 -16.44
N ARG A 186 0.95 4.59 -16.88
CA ARG A 186 1.60 4.11 -18.12
C ARG A 186 1.24 4.86 -19.40
N SER A 187 0.08 5.53 -19.44
CA SER A 187 -0.34 6.35 -20.60
C SER A 187 0.07 7.82 -20.47
N GLY A 188 0.82 8.18 -19.43
CA GLY A 188 1.14 9.57 -19.04
C GLY A 188 0.12 10.21 -18.09
N TYR A 189 -0.99 9.53 -17.80
CA TYR A 189 -2.02 9.97 -16.86
C TYR A 189 -2.47 8.79 -16.00
N MET A 190 -2.81 9.04 -14.72
CA MET A 190 -3.28 7.99 -13.83
C MET A 190 -4.66 7.48 -14.27
N HIS A 191 -4.74 6.21 -14.65
CA HIS A 191 -5.95 5.53 -15.08
C HIS A 191 -6.10 4.17 -14.43
N LEU A 192 -7.34 3.68 -14.39
CA LEU A 192 -7.69 2.33 -13.95
C LEU A 192 -7.60 1.33 -15.10
N TYR A 193 -7.05 0.16 -14.80
CA TYR A 193 -6.87 -0.97 -15.68
C TYR A 193 -7.41 -2.24 -15.01
N LEU A 194 -8.05 -3.10 -15.81
CA LEU A 194 -8.59 -4.37 -15.35
C LEU A 194 -7.64 -5.51 -15.73
N TYR A 195 -7.35 -6.37 -14.77
CA TYR A 195 -6.44 -7.52 -14.89
C TYR A 195 -7.13 -8.80 -14.43
N ASP A 196 -6.67 -9.95 -14.92
CA ASP A 196 -6.91 -11.23 -14.25
C ASP A 196 -5.83 -11.52 -13.20
N LEU A 197 -6.05 -12.52 -12.34
CA LEU A 197 -5.10 -12.87 -11.26
C LEU A 197 -3.76 -13.44 -11.75
N SER A 198 -3.58 -13.70 -13.06
CA SER A 198 -2.28 -14.08 -13.62
C SER A 198 -1.40 -12.86 -13.95
N GLY A 199 -1.95 -11.64 -13.84
CA GLY A 199 -1.28 -10.41 -14.25
C GLY A 199 -1.50 -10.06 -15.72
N LYS A 200 -2.39 -10.76 -16.43
CA LYS A 200 -2.74 -10.41 -17.80
C LYS A 200 -3.69 -9.22 -17.81
N LEU A 201 -3.30 -8.17 -18.55
CA LEU A 201 -4.14 -7.00 -18.79
C LEU A 201 -5.36 -7.39 -19.64
N LEU A 202 -6.55 -7.15 -19.12
CA LEU A 202 -7.81 -7.37 -19.84
C LEU A 202 -8.24 -6.10 -20.60
N GLY A 203 -7.92 -4.92 -20.08
CA GLY A 203 -8.14 -3.65 -20.78
C GLY A 203 -8.15 -2.43 -19.86
N PRO A 204 -8.12 -1.22 -20.44
CA PRO A 204 -8.32 0.01 -19.69
C PRO A 204 -9.79 0.17 -19.26
N VAL A 205 -10.01 0.58 -18.01
CA VAL A 205 -11.33 0.95 -17.46
C VAL A 205 -11.56 2.46 -17.59
N THR A 206 -10.48 3.24 -17.60
CA THR A 206 -10.52 4.67 -17.91
C THR A 206 -9.38 5.02 -18.87
N SER A 207 -9.56 6.08 -19.67
CA SER A 207 -8.55 6.52 -20.64
C SER A 207 -8.77 7.97 -21.09
N GLY A 208 -7.70 8.61 -21.57
CA GLY A 208 -7.70 9.93 -22.21
C GLY A 208 -6.59 10.84 -21.68
N GLU A 209 -6.65 12.12 -22.05
CA GLU A 209 -5.68 13.12 -21.59
C GLU A 209 -6.14 13.78 -20.27
N TRP A 210 -6.35 12.96 -19.25
CA TRP A 210 -6.79 13.37 -17.92
C TRP A 210 -6.51 12.27 -16.89
N ALA A 211 -6.44 12.60 -15.61
CA ALA A 211 -6.14 11.61 -14.55
C ALA A 211 -7.29 11.41 -13.56
N ILE A 212 -7.44 10.18 -13.06
CA ILE A 212 -8.15 9.94 -11.80
C ILE A 212 -7.35 10.58 -10.65
N ARG A 213 -8.04 11.08 -9.63
CA ARG A 213 -7.40 11.76 -8.48
C ARG A 213 -8.17 11.51 -7.19
N SER A 214 -7.47 11.52 -6.07
CA SER A 214 -8.12 11.39 -4.76
C SER A 214 -9.07 12.54 -4.47
N ALA A 215 -10.24 12.22 -3.91
CA ALA A 215 -11.22 13.24 -3.52
C ALA A 215 -10.69 14.14 -2.39
N ALA A 216 -10.02 13.54 -1.40
CA ALA A 216 -9.44 14.26 -0.27
C ALA A 216 -7.95 14.58 -0.51
N GLY A 217 -7.44 15.58 0.22
CA GLY A 217 -6.03 15.97 0.17
C GLY A 217 -5.66 16.97 -0.93
N ALA A 218 -4.47 17.57 -0.79
CA ALA A 218 -3.91 18.45 -1.81
C ALA A 218 -3.73 17.70 -3.13
N VAL A 219 -3.74 18.44 -4.25
CA VAL A 219 -3.68 17.90 -5.62
C VAL A 219 -2.46 16.98 -5.85
N SER A 220 -1.41 17.15 -5.05
CA SER A 220 -0.17 16.37 -5.09
C SER A 220 -0.29 14.94 -4.57
N TRP A 221 -1.29 14.61 -3.75
CA TRP A 221 -1.38 13.29 -3.09
C TRP A 221 -2.35 12.37 -3.82
N LEU A 222 -1.81 11.47 -4.64
CA LEU A 222 -2.58 10.42 -5.27
C LEU A 222 -2.61 9.18 -4.36
N ARG A 223 -3.44 9.19 -3.33
CA ARG A 223 -3.67 7.98 -2.52
C ARG A 223 -4.74 7.08 -3.11
N GLN A 224 -5.98 7.52 -3.11
CA GLN A 224 -7.11 6.68 -3.50
C GLN A 224 -8.13 7.50 -4.27
N ALA A 225 -8.37 7.15 -5.52
CA ALA A 225 -9.35 7.80 -6.39
C ALA A 225 -10.69 7.06 -6.44
N VAL A 226 -10.68 5.73 -6.27
CA VAL A 226 -11.89 4.89 -6.30
C VAL A 226 -12.59 4.93 -4.94
N HIS A 227 -13.90 5.17 -4.99
CA HIS A 227 -14.77 5.21 -3.80
C HIS A 227 -15.55 3.92 -3.60
N SER A 228 -15.95 3.28 -4.70
CA SER A 228 -16.83 2.11 -4.67
C SER A 228 -16.75 1.35 -5.99
N ILE A 229 -16.91 0.04 -5.92
CA ILE A 229 -17.09 -0.85 -7.06
C ILE A 229 -18.40 -1.60 -6.82
N ASP A 230 -19.35 -1.44 -7.73
CA ASP A 230 -20.60 -2.21 -7.78
C ASP A 230 -20.43 -3.29 -8.83
N GLU A 231 -20.06 -4.50 -8.41
CA GLU A 231 -19.81 -5.61 -9.34
C GLU A 231 -21.09 -6.14 -9.99
N GLU A 232 -22.24 -6.01 -9.34
CA GLU A 232 -23.53 -6.48 -9.86
C GLU A 232 -24.03 -5.57 -10.97
N GLY A 233 -23.95 -4.27 -10.75
CA GLY A 233 -24.14 -3.25 -11.77
C GLY A 233 -22.92 -3.05 -12.65
N GLY A 234 -21.79 -3.70 -12.42
CA GLY A 234 -20.55 -3.54 -13.20
C GLY A 234 -20.01 -2.11 -13.26
N TRP A 235 -20.21 -1.29 -12.22
CA TRP A 235 -19.80 0.12 -12.15
C TRP A 235 -18.62 0.34 -11.22
N VAL A 236 -17.75 1.27 -11.57
CA VAL A 236 -16.68 1.82 -10.72
C VAL A 236 -16.95 3.30 -10.51
N TYR A 237 -16.98 3.74 -9.25
CA TYR A 237 -17.18 5.12 -8.85
C TYR A 237 -15.87 5.73 -8.38
N PHE A 238 -15.46 6.85 -8.97
CA PHE A 238 -14.15 7.45 -8.74
C PHE A 238 -14.14 8.97 -8.93
N THR A 239 -13.17 9.64 -8.32
CA THR A 239 -12.92 11.07 -8.55
C THR A 239 -11.86 11.28 -9.64
N SER A 240 -12.03 12.30 -10.47
CA SER A 240 -11.04 12.68 -11.48
C SER A 240 -10.96 14.19 -11.69
N ILE A 241 -9.87 14.62 -12.33
CA ILE A 241 -9.67 15.99 -12.82
C ILE A 241 -9.97 16.12 -14.33
N ARG A 242 -10.81 15.22 -14.86
CA ARG A 242 -11.17 15.19 -16.29
C ARG A 242 -11.83 16.48 -16.78
N LYS A 243 -12.65 17.12 -15.92
CA LYS A 243 -13.34 18.36 -16.30
C LYS A 243 -12.36 19.54 -16.37
N SER A 244 -11.43 19.62 -15.43
CA SER A 244 -10.44 20.68 -15.29
C SER A 244 -9.38 20.25 -14.28
N SER A 245 -8.13 20.70 -14.46
CA SER A 245 -7.03 20.40 -13.52
C SER A 245 -7.20 21.05 -12.13
N ILE A 246 -8.11 22.01 -12.02
CA ILE A 246 -8.41 22.75 -10.77
C ILE A 246 -9.73 22.30 -10.10
N GLU A 247 -10.45 21.32 -10.67
CA GLU A 247 -11.74 20.84 -10.15
C GLU A 247 -11.74 19.31 -10.04
N LYS A 248 -12.20 18.79 -8.90
CA LYS A 248 -12.29 17.35 -8.64
C LYS A 248 -13.74 16.93 -8.72
N GLN A 249 -14.07 16.13 -9.73
CA GLN A 249 -15.45 15.75 -10.01
C GLN A 249 -15.63 14.24 -9.81
N LEU A 250 -16.80 13.83 -9.30
CA LEU A 250 -17.19 12.42 -9.16
C LEU A 250 -17.72 11.89 -10.49
N TYR A 251 -17.22 10.72 -10.88
CA TYR A 251 -17.60 9.98 -12.08
C TYR A 251 -17.96 8.54 -11.75
N ARG A 252 -18.64 7.89 -12.69
CA ARG A 252 -18.72 6.44 -12.77
C ARG A 252 -18.39 5.95 -14.18
N VAL A 253 -17.91 4.72 -14.30
CA VAL A 253 -17.66 4.02 -15.57
C VAL A 253 -17.93 2.54 -15.39
N ARG A 254 -18.30 1.83 -16.47
CA ARG A 254 -18.40 0.38 -16.43
C ARG A 254 -17.01 -0.26 -16.34
N LEU A 255 -16.92 -1.46 -15.79
CA LEU A 255 -15.66 -2.24 -15.71
C LEU A 255 -15.04 -2.53 -17.08
N ASP A 256 -15.82 -2.49 -18.16
CA ASP A 256 -15.34 -2.63 -19.55
C ASP A 256 -14.87 -1.29 -20.18
N GLY A 257 -14.92 -0.20 -19.41
CA GLY A 257 -14.56 1.16 -19.83
C GLY A 257 -15.67 1.94 -20.52
N SER A 258 -16.85 1.35 -20.73
CA SER A 258 -17.99 2.03 -21.34
C SER A 258 -18.79 2.89 -20.35
N GLY A 259 -19.65 3.78 -20.87
CA GLY A 259 -20.61 4.50 -20.04
C GLY A 259 -20.02 5.51 -19.06
N LEU A 260 -18.85 6.07 -19.34
CA LEU A 260 -18.23 7.10 -18.50
C LEU A 260 -19.17 8.31 -18.33
N GLU A 261 -19.57 8.58 -17.09
CA GLU A 261 -20.53 9.62 -16.74
C GLU A 261 -20.04 10.45 -15.54
N ARG A 262 -20.21 11.78 -15.61
CA ARG A 262 -20.00 12.67 -14.47
C ARG A 262 -21.28 12.72 -13.62
N LEU A 263 -21.16 12.43 -12.34
CA LEU A 263 -22.29 12.42 -11.39
C LEU A 263 -22.50 13.77 -10.69
N THR A 264 -21.43 14.56 -10.57
CA THR A 264 -21.45 15.91 -10.01
C THR A 264 -22.01 16.91 -11.03
N LYS A 265 -22.82 17.86 -10.54
CA LYS A 265 -23.56 18.82 -11.40
C LYS A 265 -22.97 20.22 -11.42
N LYS A 266 -22.30 20.62 -10.34
CA LYS A 266 -21.72 21.96 -10.16
C LYS A 266 -20.19 21.90 -10.22
N ALA A 267 -19.58 23.04 -10.48
CA ALA A 267 -18.14 23.23 -10.30
C ALA A 267 -17.74 22.96 -8.83
N GLY A 268 -16.53 22.45 -8.64
CA GLY A 268 -15.97 22.03 -7.35
C GLY A 268 -14.77 21.10 -7.48
#